data_AF-A0A532DLS3-F1
#
_entry.id   AF-A0A532DLS3-F1
#
_cell.length_a   1.000
_cell.length_b   1.000
_cell.length_c   1.000
_cell.angle_alpha   90.00
_cell.angle_beta   90.00
_cell.angle_gamma   90.00
#
_symmetry.space_group_name_H-M   'P 1'
#
loop_
_entity.id
_entity.type
_entity.pdbx_description
1 polymer ?
#
loop_
_entity_poly.entity_id
_entity_poly.type
_entity_poly.pdbx_seq_one_letter_code
_entity_poly.pdbx_strand_id
1 'polypeptide(L)'
;FSLSGEIKTRSRKNVAQAKSFAEMLEQAVRKYQSRAIEAAQVIEAMIALAKDMRRAHERGERLGLTEEELAFYDALETNDSAVKVLGDETLRKIAREVAEAVRKNVTIDWTVRENVRAQLRVIVKRILRKYGYPPDKQEKATQTVLEQAEVLCGEVAA
;
A
#
# COMPACT_ATOMS: atom_id res chain seq x y z
N PHE A 1 -10.35 20.87 5.27
CA PHE A 1 -9.70 19.60 4.91
C PHE A 1 -8.31 19.91 4.38
N SER A 2 -7.25 19.57 5.11
CA SER A 2 -5.86 19.75 4.64
C SER A 2 -5.36 18.46 4.00
N LEU A 3 -4.46 18.57 3.01
CA LEU A 3 -3.86 17.39 2.35
C LEU A 3 -3.15 16.48 3.37
N SER A 4 -2.48 17.05 4.38
CA SER A 4 -1.84 16.28 5.44
C SER A 4 -2.84 15.45 6.26
N GLY A 5 -4.04 15.99 6.51
CA GLY A 5 -5.12 15.25 7.17
C GLY A 5 -5.62 14.09 6.32
N GLU A 6 -5.80 14.31 5.01
CA GLU A 6 -6.26 13.28 4.08
C GLU A 6 -5.21 12.15 3.90
N ILE A 7 -3.92 12.49 3.82
CA ILE A 7 -2.82 11.51 3.79
C ILE A 7 -2.82 10.69 5.08
N LYS A 8 -3.07 11.31 6.24
CA LYS A 8 -3.15 10.60 7.53
C LYS A 8 -4.35 9.67 7.63
N THR A 9 -5.50 10.05 7.05
CA THR A 9 -6.65 9.14 6.96
C THR A 9 -6.30 7.95 6.07
N ARG A 10 -5.67 8.19 4.91
CA ARG A 10 -5.28 7.12 3.98
C ARG A 10 -4.16 6.22 4.50
N SER A 11 -3.25 6.74 5.32
CA SER A 11 -2.16 5.92 5.89
C SER A 11 -2.67 4.80 6.78
N ARG A 12 -3.91 4.89 7.27
CA ARG A 12 -4.55 3.84 8.04
C ARG A 12 -5.17 2.73 7.18
N LYS A 13 -5.30 2.96 5.87
CA LYS A 13 -5.92 2.02 4.94
C LYS A 13 -4.95 1.48 3.89
N ASN A 14 -4.09 2.33 3.35
CA ASN A 14 -3.11 1.97 2.33
C ASN A 14 -1.77 2.68 2.60
N VAL A 15 -0.85 1.93 3.18
CA VAL A 15 0.46 2.42 3.63
C VAL A 15 1.35 2.78 2.44
N ALA A 16 1.35 1.95 1.39
CA ALA A 16 2.18 2.15 0.20
C ALA A 16 1.83 3.49 -0.49
N GLN A 17 0.52 3.71 -0.71
CA GLN A 17 0.02 4.92 -1.34
C GLN A 17 0.23 6.16 -0.45
N ALA A 18 -0.01 6.06 0.86
CA ALA A 18 0.17 7.17 1.77
C ALA A 18 1.65 7.60 1.90
N LYS A 19 2.60 6.65 1.91
CA LYS A 19 4.04 6.95 1.90
C LYS A 19 4.42 7.74 0.64
N SER A 20 3.98 7.30 -0.54
CA SER A 20 4.25 8.00 -1.79
C SER A 20 3.71 9.44 -1.81
N PHE A 21 2.47 9.65 -1.35
CA PHE A 21 1.89 10.99 -1.27
C PHE A 21 2.57 11.90 -0.24
N ALA A 22 2.99 11.34 0.90
CA ALA A 22 3.75 12.07 1.91
C ALA A 22 5.10 12.55 1.36
N GLU A 23 5.83 11.68 0.64
CA GLU A 23 7.10 12.03 -0.01
C GLU A 23 6.93 13.14 -1.05
N MET A 24 5.91 13.06 -1.90
CA MET A 24 5.62 14.11 -2.90
C MET A 24 5.33 15.46 -2.23
N LEU A 25 4.53 15.46 -1.17
CA LEU A 25 4.22 16.67 -0.40
C LEU A 25 5.49 17.24 0.25
N GLU A 26 6.29 16.40 0.89
CA GLU A 26 7.52 16.81 1.55
C GLU A 26 8.52 17.41 0.55
N GLN A 27 8.67 16.79 -0.63
CA GLN A 27 9.53 17.33 -1.68
C GLN A 27 9.07 18.70 -2.17
N ALA A 28 7.76 18.91 -2.36
CA ALA A 28 7.21 20.21 -2.75
C ALA A 28 7.50 21.28 -1.68
N VAL A 29 7.28 20.95 -0.41
CA VAL A 29 7.58 21.85 0.72
C VAL A 29 9.06 22.17 0.82
N ARG A 30 9.94 21.16 0.69
CA ARG A 30 11.40 21.35 0.74
C ARG A 30 11.89 22.28 -0.39
N LYS A 31 11.40 22.09 -1.62
CA LYS A 31 11.74 22.95 -2.77
C LYS A 31 11.28 24.40 -2.57
N TYR A 32 10.14 24.61 -1.93
CA TYR A 32 9.68 25.95 -1.57
C TYR A 32 10.58 26.60 -0.51
N GLN A 33 10.92 25.85 0.54
CA GLN A 33 11.79 26.33 1.62
C GLN A 33 13.20 26.68 1.13
N SER A 34 13.70 25.96 0.14
CA SER A 34 14.99 26.27 -0.50
C SER A 34 14.92 27.39 -1.55
N ARG A 35 13.76 28.06 -1.73
CA ARG A 35 13.48 29.04 -2.80
C ARG A 35 13.76 28.50 -4.20
N ALA A 36 13.77 27.18 -4.37
CA ALA A 36 13.99 26.53 -5.66
C ALA A 36 12.74 26.57 -6.56
N ILE A 37 11.57 26.85 -5.97
CA ILE A 37 10.29 27.03 -6.68
C ILE A 37 9.48 28.18 -6.06
N GLU A 38 8.62 28.79 -6.86
CA GLU A 38 7.69 29.84 -6.44
C GLU A 38 6.44 29.28 -5.75
N ALA A 39 5.74 30.13 -4.98
CA ALA A 39 4.49 29.75 -4.31
C ALA A 39 3.43 29.20 -5.29
N ALA A 40 3.34 29.74 -6.51
CA ALA A 40 2.43 29.25 -7.54
C ALA A 40 2.73 27.80 -7.94
N GLN A 41 4.01 27.44 -8.07
CA GLN A 41 4.44 26.08 -8.42
C GLN A 41 4.17 25.08 -7.29
N VAL A 42 4.21 25.52 -6.03
CA VAL A 42 3.78 24.71 -4.88
C VAL A 42 2.29 24.43 -4.95
N ILE A 43 1.47 25.45 -5.24
CA ILE A 43 0.02 25.30 -5.38
C ILE A 43 -0.31 24.31 -6.52
N GLU A 44 0.38 24.41 -7.65
CA GLU A 44 0.23 23.44 -8.76
C GLU A 44 0.60 22.01 -8.33
N ALA A 45 1.70 21.83 -7.60
CA ALA A 45 2.09 20.53 -7.07
C ALA A 45 1.04 19.96 -6.09
N MET A 46 0.43 20.81 -5.25
CA MET A 46 -0.66 20.41 -4.36
C MET A 46 -1.94 20.05 -5.12
N ILE A 47 -2.28 20.78 -6.20
CA ILE A 47 -3.41 20.45 -7.07
C ILE A 47 -3.18 19.12 -7.79
N ALA A 48 -1.96 18.89 -8.28
CA ALA A 48 -1.57 17.63 -8.91
C ALA A 48 -1.71 16.46 -7.92
N LEU A 49 -1.17 16.61 -6.71
CA LEU A 49 -1.29 15.62 -5.65
C LEU A 49 -2.76 15.30 -5.33
N ALA A 50 -3.61 16.32 -5.20
CA ALA A 50 -5.04 16.12 -4.97
C ALA A 50 -5.76 15.39 -6.13
N LYS A 51 -5.34 15.61 -7.38
CA LYS A 51 -5.85 14.87 -8.55
C LYS A 51 -5.40 13.42 -8.54
N ASP A 52 -4.14 13.16 -8.20
CA ASP A 52 -3.61 11.79 -8.14
C ASP A 52 -4.26 10.98 -7.01
N MET A 53 -4.57 11.61 -5.87
CA MET A 53 -5.34 10.99 -4.79
C MET A 53 -6.75 10.58 -5.24
N ARG A 54 -7.43 11.40 -6.05
CA ARG A 54 -8.74 11.06 -6.63
C ARG A 54 -8.63 9.90 -7.62
N ARG A 55 -7.67 9.96 -8.54
CA ARG A 55 -7.43 8.88 -9.51
C ARG A 55 -7.12 7.56 -8.81
N ALA A 56 -6.34 7.59 -7.74
CA ALA A 56 -6.00 6.39 -7.00
C ALA A 56 -7.22 5.71 -6.37
N HIS A 57 -8.24 6.48 -5.99
CA HIS A 57 -9.53 5.93 -5.56
C HIS A 57 -10.30 5.31 -6.74
N GLU A 58 -10.39 6.00 -7.87
CA GLU A 58 -11.04 5.49 -9.09
C GLU A 58 -10.35 4.23 -9.65
N ARG A 59 -9.04 4.04 -9.41
CA ARG A 59 -8.32 2.82 -9.81
C ARG A 59 -8.85 1.58 -9.11
N GLY A 60 -9.24 1.66 -7.83
CA GLY A 60 -9.81 0.54 -7.10
C GLY A 60 -11.05 -0.02 -7.80
N GLU A 61 -11.97 0.88 -8.13
CA GLU A 61 -13.20 0.59 -8.89
C GLU A 61 -12.88 -0.04 -10.25
N ARG A 62 -11.92 0.52 -11.01
CA ARG A 62 -11.53 0.01 -12.33
C ARG A 62 -10.89 -1.38 -12.28
N LEU A 63 -10.14 -1.67 -11.23
CA LEU A 63 -9.49 -2.97 -11.03
C LEU A 63 -10.44 -4.01 -10.42
N GLY A 64 -11.63 -3.57 -9.98
CA GLY A 64 -12.63 -4.39 -9.29
C GLY A 64 -12.15 -4.85 -7.92
N LEU A 65 -11.22 -4.13 -7.30
CA LEU A 65 -10.64 -4.45 -6.00
C LEU A 65 -11.34 -3.64 -4.91
N THR A 66 -11.62 -4.30 -3.79
CA THR A 66 -12.00 -3.61 -2.55
C THR A 66 -10.86 -2.73 -2.04
N GLU A 67 -11.15 -1.81 -1.13
CA GLU A 67 -10.14 -0.91 -0.55
C GLU A 67 -8.97 -1.68 0.12
N GLU A 68 -9.29 -2.80 0.80
CA GLU A 68 -8.29 -3.72 1.39
C GLU A 68 -7.43 -4.39 0.32
N GLU A 69 -8.06 -4.96 -0.70
CA GLU A 69 -7.36 -5.66 -1.80
C GLU A 69 -6.48 -4.69 -2.61
N LEU A 70 -6.95 -3.45 -2.82
CA LEU A 70 -6.17 -2.40 -3.48
C LEU A 70 -4.93 -2.04 -2.65
N ALA A 71 -5.04 -2.01 -1.33
CA ALA A 71 -3.90 -1.73 -0.46
C ALA A 71 -2.82 -2.83 -0.55
N PHE A 72 -3.22 -4.11 -0.62
CA PHE A 72 -2.28 -5.19 -0.86
C PHE A 72 -1.72 -5.18 -2.29
N TYR A 73 -2.53 -4.81 -3.28
CA TYR A 73 -2.06 -4.62 -4.65
C TYR A 73 -0.97 -3.54 -4.73
N ASP A 74 -1.22 -2.35 -4.18
CA ASP A 74 -0.27 -1.24 -4.15
C ASP A 74 1.01 -1.64 -3.36
N ALA A 75 0.87 -2.39 -2.26
CA ALA A 75 2.00 -2.93 -1.50
C ALA A 75 2.89 -3.87 -2.33
N LEU A 76 2.29 -4.73 -3.17
CA LEU A 76 3.02 -5.63 -4.07
C LEU A 76 3.67 -4.89 -5.25
N GLU A 77 3.07 -3.79 -5.68
CA GLU A 77 3.54 -2.93 -6.78
C GLU A 77 4.80 -2.15 -6.41
N THR A 78 4.99 -1.74 -5.13
CA THR A 78 6.22 -1.03 -4.67
C THR A 78 7.54 -1.77 -4.93
N ASN A 79 7.50 -3.01 -5.40
CA ASN A 79 8.67 -3.78 -5.84
C ASN A 79 8.99 -3.68 -7.35
N ASP A 80 8.25 -2.84 -8.10
CA ASP A 80 8.41 -2.31 -9.47
C ASP A 80 8.67 -3.29 -10.63
N SER A 81 9.38 -4.41 -10.43
CA SER A 81 9.58 -5.41 -11.50
C SER A 81 8.55 -6.54 -11.44
N ALA A 82 7.80 -6.69 -10.36
CA ALA A 82 6.82 -7.78 -10.25
C ALA A 82 5.65 -7.58 -11.22
N VAL A 83 5.19 -6.32 -11.38
CA VAL A 83 4.14 -5.96 -12.36
C VAL A 83 4.59 -6.29 -13.79
N LYS A 84 5.83 -5.92 -14.14
CA LYS A 84 6.38 -6.15 -15.49
C LYS A 84 6.55 -7.63 -15.83
N VAL A 85 6.76 -8.48 -14.83
CA VAL A 85 7.01 -9.92 -15.01
C VAL A 85 5.73 -10.74 -14.91
N LEU A 86 4.83 -10.44 -13.97
CA LEU A 86 3.64 -11.24 -13.67
C LEU A 86 2.38 -10.73 -14.35
N GLY A 87 2.35 -9.45 -14.73
CA GLY A 87 1.18 -8.76 -15.23
C GLY A 87 0.18 -8.37 -14.13
N ASP A 88 -0.66 -7.40 -14.47
CA ASP A 88 -1.69 -6.83 -13.58
C ASP A 88 -2.71 -7.87 -13.10
N GLU A 89 -3.17 -8.77 -13.97
CA GLU A 89 -4.16 -9.79 -13.61
C GLU A 89 -3.66 -10.74 -12.51
N THR A 90 -2.39 -11.16 -12.59
CA THR A 90 -1.77 -12.03 -11.59
C THR A 90 -1.60 -11.31 -10.27
N LEU A 91 -1.17 -10.05 -10.28
CA LEU A 91 -1.04 -9.25 -9.06
C LEU A 91 -2.40 -9.03 -8.39
N ARG A 92 -3.46 -8.80 -9.16
CA ARG A 92 -4.82 -8.74 -8.62
C ARG A 92 -5.20 -10.05 -7.92
N LYS A 93 -4.93 -11.21 -8.52
CA LYS A 93 -5.19 -12.52 -7.89
C LYS A 93 -4.40 -12.71 -6.59
N ILE A 94 -3.13 -12.33 -6.58
CA ILE A 94 -2.28 -12.37 -5.37
C ILE A 94 -2.87 -11.47 -4.30
N ALA A 95 -3.23 -10.22 -4.63
CA ALA A 95 -3.78 -9.25 -3.68
C ALA A 95 -5.06 -9.74 -3.02
N ARG A 96 -5.98 -10.34 -3.80
CA ARG A 96 -7.21 -10.97 -3.29
C ARG A 96 -6.92 -12.14 -2.35
N GLU A 97 -6.04 -13.06 -2.76
CA GLU A 97 -5.72 -14.24 -1.96
C GLU A 97 -4.98 -13.87 -0.66
N VAL A 98 -4.12 -12.84 -0.70
CA VAL A 98 -3.46 -12.27 0.49
C VAL A 98 -4.48 -11.60 1.41
N ALA A 99 -5.39 -10.77 0.88
CA ALA A 99 -6.42 -10.12 1.69
C ALA A 99 -7.31 -11.15 2.41
N GLU A 100 -7.73 -12.20 1.69
CA GLU A 100 -8.50 -13.29 2.27
C GLU A 100 -7.72 -14.05 3.34
N ALA A 101 -6.45 -14.35 3.09
CA ALA A 101 -5.57 -15.00 4.06
C ALA A 101 -5.40 -14.16 5.32
N VAL A 102 -5.19 -12.84 5.18
CA VAL A 102 -5.10 -11.92 6.32
C VAL A 102 -6.41 -11.96 7.09
N ARG A 103 -7.57 -11.75 6.43
CA ARG A 103 -8.90 -11.77 7.07
C ARG A 103 -9.18 -13.03 7.88
N LYS A 104 -8.81 -14.20 7.36
CA LYS A 104 -8.96 -15.49 8.07
C LYS A 104 -8.09 -15.62 9.32
N ASN A 105 -6.95 -14.91 9.36
CA ASN A 105 -6.02 -14.91 10.48
C ASN A 105 -6.23 -13.73 11.45
N VAL A 106 -6.92 -12.64 11.05
CA VAL A 106 -7.24 -11.49 11.90
C VAL A 106 -8.17 -11.86 13.07
N THR A 107 -9.03 -12.87 12.89
CA THR A 107 -9.92 -13.37 13.95
C THR A 107 -9.17 -14.00 15.13
N ILE A 108 -7.87 -14.25 14.98
CA ILE A 108 -7.02 -14.81 16.03
C ILE A 108 -6.51 -13.65 16.88
N ASP A 109 -6.77 -13.76 18.18
CA ASP A 109 -6.39 -12.83 19.24
C ASP A 109 -4.94 -12.32 19.05
N TRP A 110 -4.83 -11.02 18.77
CA TRP A 110 -3.58 -10.32 18.42
C TRP A 110 -2.62 -10.19 19.61
N THR A 111 -3.00 -10.76 20.75
CA THR A 111 -2.23 -10.88 21.99
C THR A 111 -0.94 -11.72 21.81
N VAL A 112 -0.79 -12.47 20.72
CA VAL A 112 0.44 -13.22 20.40
C VAL A 112 1.11 -12.70 19.11
N ARG A 113 1.50 -11.41 19.14
CA ARG A 113 2.11 -10.61 18.04
C ARG A 113 3.12 -11.34 17.17
N GLU A 114 3.94 -12.21 17.73
CA GLU A 114 5.07 -12.80 17.01
C GLU A 114 4.69 -14.07 16.23
N ASN A 115 3.83 -14.91 16.80
CA ASN A 115 3.40 -16.17 16.18
C ASN A 115 2.49 -15.93 14.97
N VAL A 116 1.53 -15.02 15.09
CA VAL A 116 0.62 -14.68 13.97
C VAL A 116 1.40 -14.05 12.82
N ARG A 117 2.37 -13.17 13.12
CA ARG A 117 3.25 -12.56 12.11
C ARG A 117 4.09 -13.61 11.40
N ALA A 118 4.68 -14.55 12.12
CA ALA A 118 5.44 -15.65 11.54
C ALA A 118 4.56 -16.55 10.65
N GLN A 119 3.34 -16.88 11.09
CA GLN A 119 2.39 -17.67 10.31
C GLN A 119 1.95 -16.94 9.04
N LEU A 120 1.55 -15.67 9.14
CA LEU A 120 1.20 -14.83 7.99
C LEU A 120 2.36 -14.75 7.00
N ARG A 121 3.58 -14.53 7.48
CA ARG A 121 4.80 -14.50 6.65
C ARG A 121 4.98 -15.78 5.83
N VAL A 122 4.74 -16.95 6.43
CA VAL A 122 4.82 -18.24 5.72
C VAL A 122 3.70 -18.35 4.67
N ILE A 123 2.48 -17.92 5.01
CA ILE A 123 1.33 -17.95 4.10
C ILE A 123 1.57 -17.03 2.89
N VAL A 124 1.95 -15.76 3.08
CA VAL A 124 2.17 -14.87 1.93
C VAL A 124 3.36 -15.32 1.09
N LYS A 125 4.46 -15.83 1.68
CA LYS A 125 5.55 -16.45 0.89
C LYS A 125 5.06 -17.62 0.02
N ARG A 126 4.14 -18.45 0.54
CA ARG A 126 3.54 -19.54 -0.23
C ARG A 126 2.67 -19.02 -1.37
N ILE A 127 1.85 -18.00 -1.13
CA ILE A 127 1.02 -17.36 -2.16
C ILE A 127 1.91 -16.75 -3.26
N LEU A 128 2.93 -15.98 -2.89
CA LEU A 128 3.86 -15.37 -3.85
C LEU A 128 4.54 -16.42 -4.73
N ARG A 129 4.98 -17.55 -4.15
CA ARG A 129 5.56 -18.67 -4.91
C ARG A 129 4.56 -19.34 -5.86
N LYS A 130 3.32 -19.54 -5.41
CA LYS A 130 2.24 -20.16 -6.20
C LYS A 130 1.98 -19.41 -7.51
N TYR A 131 2.08 -18.08 -7.48
CA TYR A 131 1.88 -17.22 -8.65
C TYR A 131 3.17 -16.84 -9.39
N GLY A 132 4.31 -17.45 -9.05
CA GLY A 132 5.57 -17.23 -9.76
C GLY A 132 6.28 -15.91 -9.42
N TYR A 133 5.98 -15.29 -8.28
CA TYR A 133 6.59 -14.01 -7.90
C TYR A 133 8.13 -14.14 -7.80
N PRO A 134 8.91 -13.20 -8.38
CA PRO A 134 10.36 -13.30 -8.43
C PRO A 134 11.00 -13.52 -7.04
N PRO A 135 11.81 -14.57 -6.85
CA PRO A 135 12.33 -14.97 -5.55
C PRO A 135 13.26 -13.92 -4.92
N ASP A 136 13.96 -13.14 -5.74
CA ASP A 136 14.78 -11.99 -5.36
C ASP A 136 13.97 -10.87 -4.69
N LYS A 137 12.66 -10.81 -4.97
CA LYS A 137 11.74 -9.77 -4.46
C LYS A 137 10.72 -10.27 -3.46
N GLN A 138 10.57 -11.58 -3.32
CA GLN A 138 9.62 -12.20 -2.39
C GLN A 138 9.78 -11.70 -0.96
N GLU A 139 11.02 -11.57 -0.49
CA GLU A 139 11.30 -11.16 0.90
C GLU A 139 10.80 -9.74 1.19
N LYS A 140 11.17 -8.79 0.33
CA LYS A 140 10.74 -7.40 0.45
C LYS A 140 9.21 -7.27 0.28
N ALA A 141 8.64 -7.95 -0.71
CA ALA A 141 7.19 -7.93 -0.94
C ALA A 141 6.42 -8.49 0.25
N THR A 142 6.92 -9.59 0.84
CA THR A 142 6.34 -10.17 2.06
C THR A 142 6.36 -9.17 3.20
N GLN A 143 7.48 -8.45 3.40
CA GLN A 143 7.59 -7.46 4.47
C GLN A 143 6.58 -6.31 4.28
N THR A 144 6.45 -5.77 3.07
CA THR A 144 5.51 -4.67 2.78
C THR A 144 4.05 -5.12 2.95
N VAL A 145 3.73 -6.36 2.57
CA VAL A 145 2.41 -6.95 2.80
C VAL A 145 2.11 -7.12 4.30
N LEU A 146 3.09 -7.54 5.10
CA LEU A 146 2.92 -7.67 6.55
C LEU A 146 2.71 -6.30 7.22
N GLU A 147 3.46 -5.28 6.82
CA GLU A 147 3.23 -3.89 7.28
C GLU A 147 1.80 -3.42 6.97
N GLN A 148 1.32 -3.72 5.76
CA GLN A 148 -0.04 -3.38 5.35
C GLN A 148 -1.10 -4.15 6.17
N ALA A 149 -0.85 -5.42 6.47
CA ALA A 149 -1.74 -6.23 7.31
C ALA A 149 -1.78 -5.72 8.76
N GLU A 150 -0.64 -5.32 9.34
CA GLU A 150 -0.56 -4.76 10.69
C GLU A 150 -1.41 -3.48 10.82
N VAL A 151 -1.40 -2.63 9.80
CA VAL A 151 -2.18 -1.39 9.78
C VAL A 151 -3.69 -1.66 9.71
N LEU A 152 -4.12 -2.58 8.84
CA LEU A 152 -5.53 -2.97 8.73
C LEU A 152 -6.05 -3.62 10.01
N CYS A 153 -5.25 -4.49 10.64
CA CYS A 153 -5.62 -5.13 11.91
C CYS A 153 -5.65 -4.13 13.09
N GLY A 154 -4.76 -3.14 13.09
CA GLY A 154 -4.72 -2.10 14.12
C GLY A 154 -5.94 -1.18 14.12
N GLU A 155 -6.61 -1.00 12.98
CA GLU A 155 -7.90 -0.30 12.91
C GLU A 155 -9.08 -1.15 13.42
N VAL A 156 -9.06 -2.48 13.22
CA VAL A 156 -10.16 -3.36 13.67
C VAL A 156 -10.19 -3.52 15.21
N ALA A 157 -9.04 -3.35 15.86
CA ALA A 157 -8.88 -3.48 17.32
C ALA A 157 -9.05 -2.17 18.11
N ALA A 158 -9.26 -1.03 17.44
CA ALA A 158 -9.39 0.31 18.04
C ALA A 158 -10.83 0.82 17.96
#